data_AF-A0AAV2IJC5-F1
#
_entry.id   AF-A0AAV2IJC5-F1
#
_cell.length_a   1.000
_cell.length_b   1.000
_cell.length_c   1.000
_cell.angle_alpha   90.00
_cell.angle_beta   90.00
_cell.angle_gamma   90.00
#
_symmetry.space_group_name_H-M   'P 1'
#
loop_
_entity.id
_entity.type
_entity.pdbx_description
1 polymer ?
#
loop_
_entity_poly.entity_id
_entity_poly.type
_entity_poly.pdbx_seq_one_letter_code
_entity_poly.pdbx_strand_id
1 'polypeptide(L)'
;MQLSLVVAISLLGAIQGAQKCVKDSHGILRHNGKPCASTTRYDDGNRGACGCGPPNSNTPFAWNLEDYVTAPNQKFFDDGGDKQWCGHNCGHCVKLTPTGGFVPGKGQAPHSLNAHIFMVTNDCPIVGNQEWCGQAGKPGTNHANSHVYVIHFDLQNHKSQIAALGWDNPEVTWESVACPAGRVAHWHQCECFGSAGK
;
A
#
# COMPACT_ATOMS: atom_id res chain seq x y z
N MET A 1 -19.35 -54.60 30.12
CA MET A 1 -17.99 -54.03 30.22
C MET A 1 -17.83 -53.05 29.06
N GLN A 2 -17.75 -51.76 29.40
CA GLN A 2 -17.33 -50.58 28.60
C GLN A 2 -17.89 -50.35 27.18
N LEU A 3 -18.87 -49.44 27.10
CA LEU A 3 -19.11 -48.59 25.93
C LEU A 3 -17.97 -47.54 25.87
N SER A 4 -17.14 -47.60 24.83
CA SER A 4 -16.13 -46.58 24.56
C SER A 4 -16.76 -45.38 23.87
N LEU A 5 -16.87 -44.27 24.59
CA LEU A 5 -17.28 -42.97 24.08
C LEU A 5 -16.08 -42.33 23.36
N VAL A 6 -16.09 -42.31 22.03
CA VAL A 6 -15.10 -41.55 21.24
C VAL A 6 -15.50 -40.08 21.28
N VAL A 7 -14.80 -39.30 22.09
CA VAL A 7 -14.95 -37.84 22.12
C VAL A 7 -14.20 -37.27 20.92
N ALA A 8 -14.93 -36.84 19.90
CA ALA A 8 -14.38 -36.04 18.81
C ALA A 8 -14.08 -34.63 19.35
N ILE A 9 -12.81 -34.37 19.65
CA ILE A 9 -12.34 -33.02 19.96
C ILE A 9 -12.24 -32.27 18.63
N SER A 10 -13.28 -31.52 18.29
CA SER A 10 -13.25 -30.55 17.22
C SER A 10 -12.27 -29.44 17.58
N LEU A 11 -11.03 -29.54 17.09
CA LEU A 11 -10.11 -28.40 17.01
C LEU A 11 -10.70 -27.37 16.04
N LEU A 12 -11.60 -26.53 16.55
CA LEU A 12 -11.88 -25.22 16.00
C LEU A 12 -10.61 -24.39 16.22
N GLY A 13 -9.59 -24.62 15.37
CA GLY A 13 -8.51 -23.67 15.21
C GLY A 13 -9.15 -22.34 14.88
N ALA A 14 -9.03 -21.38 15.78
CA ALA A 14 -9.41 -20.01 15.52
C ALA A 14 -8.63 -19.57 14.27
N ILE A 15 -9.30 -19.51 13.12
CA ILE A 15 -8.76 -18.88 11.91
C ILE A 15 -8.57 -17.42 12.31
N GLN A 16 -7.38 -17.07 12.78
CA GLN A 16 -7.00 -15.71 13.12
C GLN A 16 -6.98 -14.90 11.81
N GLY A 17 -8.16 -14.34 11.51
CA GLY A 17 -8.40 -13.17 10.68
C GLY A 17 -7.84 -13.19 9.26
N ALA A 18 -8.57 -13.83 8.33
CA ALA A 18 -8.56 -13.47 6.92
C ALA A 18 -8.84 -11.96 6.69
N GLN A 19 -8.80 -11.51 5.43
CA GLN A 19 -9.25 -10.18 4.98
C GLN A 19 -10.50 -9.73 5.76
N LYS A 20 -10.42 -8.55 6.39
CA LYS A 20 -11.48 -7.97 7.25
C LYS A 20 -12.35 -6.98 6.49
N CYS A 21 -11.90 -6.51 5.34
CA CYS A 21 -12.74 -5.75 4.44
C CYS A 21 -13.79 -6.67 3.78
N VAL A 22 -14.97 -6.13 3.57
CA VAL A 22 -16.09 -6.80 2.93
C VAL A 22 -16.41 -6.11 1.62
N LYS A 23 -16.86 -6.88 0.62
CA LYS A 23 -17.25 -6.34 -0.67
C LYS A 23 -18.52 -5.52 -0.53
N ASP A 24 -18.54 -4.32 -1.10
CA ASP A 24 -19.75 -3.54 -1.28
C ASP A 24 -20.59 -4.05 -2.48
N SER A 25 -21.67 -3.35 -2.81
CA SER A 25 -22.56 -3.71 -3.93
C SER A 25 -21.88 -3.69 -5.31
N HIS A 26 -20.70 -3.07 -5.43
CA HIS A 26 -19.90 -3.02 -6.66
C HIS A 26 -18.74 -4.02 -6.62
N GLY A 27 -18.68 -4.87 -5.59
CA GLY A 27 -17.62 -5.86 -5.42
C GLY A 27 -16.34 -5.31 -4.79
N ILE A 28 -16.34 -4.06 -4.30
CA ILE A 28 -15.13 -3.39 -3.82
C ILE A 28 -14.96 -3.58 -2.31
N LEU A 29 -13.76 -3.93 -1.88
CA LEU A 29 -13.44 -4.12 -0.46
C LEU A 29 -13.50 -2.81 0.33
N ARG A 30 -14.35 -2.79 1.35
CA ARG A 30 -14.53 -1.69 2.30
C ARG A 30 -14.49 -2.18 3.74
N HIS A 31 -14.10 -1.29 4.65
CA HIS A 31 -14.17 -1.52 6.09
C HIS A 31 -14.75 -0.26 6.75
N ASN A 32 -15.89 -0.41 7.43
CA ASN A 32 -16.64 0.69 8.03
C ASN A 32 -16.90 1.86 7.04
N GLY A 33 -17.29 1.51 5.81
CA GLY A 33 -17.57 2.46 4.73
C GLY A 33 -16.34 3.02 4.00
N LYS A 34 -15.14 2.90 4.58
CA LYS A 34 -13.89 3.35 3.95
C LYS A 34 -13.37 2.34 2.93
N PRO A 35 -12.82 2.78 1.78
CA PRO A 35 -12.19 1.87 0.83
C PRO A 35 -10.94 1.25 1.42
N CYS A 36 -10.71 -0.02 1.09
CA CYS A 36 -9.52 -0.75 1.52
C CYS A 36 -8.44 -0.77 0.44
N ALA A 37 -7.21 -0.94 0.89
CA ALA A 37 -6.03 -1.15 0.07
C ALA A 37 -5.28 -2.40 0.53
N SER A 38 -4.58 -3.01 -0.40
CA SER A 38 -3.52 -3.97 -0.08
C SER A 38 -2.19 -3.24 0.04
N THR A 39 -1.28 -3.83 0.81
CA THR A 39 0.09 -3.32 0.95
C THR A 39 1.10 -4.43 0.72
N THR A 40 2.25 -4.08 0.17
CA THR A 40 3.49 -4.88 0.24
C THR A 40 4.61 -4.01 0.77
N ARG A 41 5.80 -4.60 0.91
CA ARG A 41 7.04 -3.88 1.16
C ARG A 41 7.99 -4.10 -0.01
N TYR A 42 8.76 -3.07 -0.36
CA TYR A 42 9.83 -3.15 -1.34
C TYR A 42 11.11 -2.50 -0.83
N ASP A 43 12.22 -2.87 -1.47
CA ASP A 43 13.52 -2.22 -1.33
C ASP A 43 14.28 -2.41 -2.65
N ASP A 44 14.40 -1.35 -3.43
CA ASP A 44 15.10 -1.35 -4.71
C ASP A 44 16.29 -0.37 -4.76
N GLY A 45 16.46 0.45 -3.71
CA GLY A 45 17.50 1.49 -3.63
C GLY A 45 17.42 2.60 -4.68
N ASN A 46 16.33 2.69 -5.46
CA ASN A 46 16.24 3.60 -6.60
C ASN A 46 15.76 5.00 -6.20
N ARG A 47 16.03 5.97 -7.07
CA ARG A 47 15.55 7.36 -6.92
C ARG A 47 14.02 7.49 -6.96
N GLY A 48 13.36 6.58 -7.66
CA GLY A 48 11.91 6.52 -7.81
C GLY A 48 11.34 7.48 -8.86
N ALA A 49 10.14 7.15 -9.32
CA ALA A 49 9.41 7.79 -10.42
C ALA A 49 9.01 9.26 -10.17
N CYS A 50 9.06 9.75 -8.93
CA CYS A 50 8.84 11.16 -8.61
C CYS A 50 10.15 11.97 -8.57
N GLY A 51 11.29 11.35 -8.91
CA GLY A 51 12.56 12.03 -9.04
C GLY A 51 13.13 12.56 -7.73
N CYS A 52 12.88 11.89 -6.61
CA CYS A 52 13.30 12.30 -5.27
C CYS A 52 14.76 11.93 -4.96
N GLY A 53 15.66 12.57 -5.70
CA GLY A 53 17.11 12.46 -5.60
C GLY A 53 17.78 13.47 -6.54
N PRO A 54 19.13 13.57 -6.54
CA PRO A 54 19.84 14.48 -7.42
C PRO A 54 19.49 14.28 -8.90
N PRO A 55 19.38 15.35 -9.70
CA PRO A 55 19.13 15.25 -11.14
C PRO A 55 20.19 14.38 -11.85
N ASN A 56 19.78 13.69 -12.91
CA ASN A 56 20.64 12.83 -13.73
C ASN A 56 21.35 11.69 -12.97
N SER A 57 20.85 11.31 -11.80
CA SER A 57 21.30 10.16 -11.04
C SER A 57 20.13 9.24 -10.71
N ASN A 58 20.41 7.95 -10.47
CA ASN A 58 19.45 7.01 -9.85
C ASN A 58 19.63 6.92 -8.32
N THR A 59 20.40 7.83 -7.73
CA THR A 59 20.59 7.89 -6.27
C THR A 59 19.41 8.62 -5.62
N PRO A 60 18.67 8.00 -4.68
CA PRO A 60 17.64 8.69 -3.90
C PRO A 60 18.25 9.64 -2.87
N PHE A 61 17.48 10.65 -2.45
CA PHE A 61 17.80 11.33 -1.20
C PHE A 61 17.65 10.36 -0.02
N ALA A 62 18.45 10.53 1.04
CA ALA A 62 18.42 9.65 2.20
C ALA A 62 17.00 9.50 2.78
N TRP A 63 16.28 10.62 2.95
CA TRP A 63 14.92 10.60 3.47
C TRP A 63 13.97 9.74 2.63
N ASN A 64 14.19 9.58 1.33
CA ASN A 64 13.34 8.76 0.45
C ASN A 64 13.56 7.25 0.65
N LEU A 65 14.61 6.85 1.35
CA LEU A 65 14.84 5.47 1.78
C LEU A 65 14.46 5.23 3.25
N GLU A 66 14.35 6.28 4.06
CA GLU A 66 14.23 6.21 5.51
C GLU A 66 12.82 6.54 6.01
N ASP A 67 12.12 7.47 5.35
CA ASP A 67 10.77 7.89 5.72
C ASP A 67 9.70 6.89 5.26
N TYR A 68 8.47 7.12 5.71
CA TYR A 68 7.28 6.41 5.25
C TYR A 68 6.86 6.81 3.83
N VAL A 69 7.60 6.42 2.80
CA VAL A 69 7.20 6.69 1.40
C VAL A 69 6.60 5.45 0.75
N THR A 70 5.90 5.63 -0.37
CA THR A 70 5.20 4.54 -1.07
C THR A 70 5.26 4.67 -2.59
N ALA A 71 5.21 3.51 -3.23
CA ALA A 71 4.97 3.29 -4.65
C ALA A 71 3.54 2.72 -4.84
N PRO A 72 2.52 3.56 -5.09
CA PRO A 72 1.18 3.06 -5.35
C PRO A 72 1.07 2.42 -6.74
N ASN A 73 0.02 1.63 -6.96
CA ASN A 73 -0.25 1.06 -8.29
C ASN A 73 -0.35 2.17 -9.36
N GLN A 74 0.15 1.87 -10.56
CA GLN A 74 0.30 2.81 -11.68
C GLN A 74 -0.93 3.69 -11.95
N LYS A 75 -2.13 3.10 -11.90
CA LYS A 75 -3.38 3.85 -12.15
C LYS A 75 -3.75 4.83 -11.06
N PHE A 76 -3.32 4.62 -9.82
CA PHE A 76 -3.39 5.67 -8.82
C PHE A 76 -2.23 6.66 -8.99
N PHE A 77 -1.00 6.18 -9.20
CA PHE A 77 0.17 7.04 -9.38
C PHE A 77 -0.05 8.18 -10.40
N ASP A 78 -0.68 7.88 -11.53
CA ASP A 78 -0.94 8.85 -12.60
C ASP A 78 -2.43 9.17 -12.83
N ASP A 79 -3.26 9.10 -11.79
CA ASP A 79 -4.68 9.46 -11.84
C ASP A 79 -5.47 8.87 -13.04
N GLY A 80 -5.23 7.58 -13.32
CA GLY A 80 -5.84 6.80 -14.40
C GLY A 80 -4.98 6.70 -15.67
N GLY A 81 -3.95 7.54 -15.79
CA GLY A 81 -2.98 7.50 -16.87
C GLY A 81 -2.00 6.33 -16.78
N ASP A 82 -0.90 6.44 -17.51
CA ASP A 82 0.12 5.39 -17.64
C ASP A 82 1.55 5.92 -17.45
N LYS A 83 1.72 7.19 -17.04
CA LYS A 83 3.06 7.73 -16.78
C LYS A 83 3.73 6.92 -15.66
N GLN A 84 5.02 6.65 -15.85
CA GLN A 84 5.95 6.05 -14.88
C GLN A 84 7.02 7.06 -14.44
N TRP A 85 6.79 8.34 -14.72
CA TRP A 85 7.66 9.44 -14.35
C TRP A 85 6.81 10.70 -14.15
N CYS A 86 7.00 11.38 -13.02
CA CYS A 86 6.23 12.55 -12.61
C CYS A 86 4.70 12.38 -12.77
N GLY A 87 4.18 11.23 -12.33
CA GLY A 87 2.75 10.95 -12.34
C GLY A 87 1.96 11.99 -11.55
N HIS A 88 0.68 12.14 -11.89
CA HIS A 88 -0.21 13.14 -11.31
C HIS A 88 -0.16 13.17 -9.77
N ASN A 89 -0.13 12.01 -9.13
CA ASN A 89 -0.19 11.90 -7.66
C ASN A 89 1.18 11.89 -6.97
N CYS A 90 2.28 12.20 -7.66
CA CYS A 90 3.57 12.42 -7.01
C CYS A 90 3.48 13.50 -5.92
N GLY A 91 4.07 13.24 -4.75
CA GLY A 91 4.05 14.15 -3.60
C GLY A 91 2.74 14.15 -2.79
N HIS A 92 1.70 13.44 -3.22
CA HIS A 92 0.48 13.29 -2.42
C HIS A 92 0.75 12.41 -1.20
N CYS A 93 0.00 12.67 -0.11
CA CYS A 93 0.02 11.84 1.07
C CYS A 93 -1.27 11.05 1.25
N VAL A 94 -1.11 9.81 1.70
CA VAL A 94 -2.19 8.89 2.06
C VAL A 94 -2.03 8.46 3.50
N LYS A 95 -3.13 8.39 4.25
CA LYS A 95 -3.15 7.81 5.58
C LYS A 95 -3.62 6.36 5.46
N LEU A 96 -2.78 5.43 5.91
CA LEU A 96 -3.09 4.01 5.92
C LEU A 96 -3.37 3.58 7.36
N THR A 97 -4.54 2.99 7.58
CA THR A 97 -4.97 2.48 8.90
C THR A 97 -5.24 0.99 8.79
N PRO A 98 -4.45 0.12 9.45
CA PRO A 98 -4.68 -1.31 9.38
C PRO A 98 -6.05 -1.73 9.89
N THR A 99 -6.65 -2.73 9.25
CA THR A 99 -7.94 -3.31 9.64
C THR A 99 -7.78 -4.48 10.62
N GLY A 100 -6.55 -4.97 10.79
CA GLY A 100 -6.24 -6.24 11.43
C GLY A 100 -6.34 -7.46 10.49
N GLY A 101 -6.70 -7.24 9.22
CA GLY A 101 -6.74 -8.27 8.18
C GLY A 101 -5.45 -8.35 7.38
N PHE A 102 -5.36 -9.41 6.57
CA PHE A 102 -4.30 -9.65 5.59
C PHE A 102 -4.80 -10.66 4.53
N VAL A 103 -4.09 -10.77 3.41
CA VAL A 103 -4.37 -11.82 2.41
C VAL A 103 -3.77 -13.15 2.90
N PRO A 104 -4.56 -14.23 3.06
CA PRO A 104 -4.07 -15.51 3.59
C PRO A 104 -2.84 -16.04 2.83
N GLY A 105 -1.79 -16.39 3.59
CA GLY A 105 -0.52 -16.90 3.03
C GLY A 105 0.38 -15.83 2.43
N LYS A 106 -0.03 -14.55 2.42
CA LYS A 106 0.72 -13.43 1.83
C LYS A 106 0.90 -12.25 2.78
N GLY A 107 0.70 -12.45 4.08
CA GLY A 107 0.88 -11.45 5.12
C GLY A 107 0.52 -12.00 6.50
N GLN A 108 0.48 -11.12 7.50
CA GLN A 108 0.08 -11.40 8.88
C GLN A 108 -0.74 -10.25 9.46
N ALA A 109 -1.52 -10.56 10.51
CA ALA A 109 -2.23 -9.53 11.26
C ALA A 109 -1.21 -8.61 11.96
N PRO A 110 -1.32 -7.27 11.83
CA PRO A 110 -0.41 -6.35 12.46
C PRO A 110 -0.62 -6.34 13.99
N HIS A 111 0.45 -6.07 14.75
CA HIS A 111 0.40 -5.98 16.22
C HIS A 111 -0.34 -4.73 16.73
N SER A 112 -0.49 -3.71 15.87
CA SER A 112 -1.14 -2.45 16.18
C SER A 112 -1.97 -1.97 14.98
N LEU A 113 -3.06 -1.24 15.26
CA LEU A 113 -3.91 -0.59 14.26
C LEU A 113 -3.60 0.91 14.12
N ASN A 114 -2.45 1.35 14.64
CA ASN A 114 -2.01 2.73 14.51
C ASN A 114 -1.88 3.11 13.03
N ALA A 115 -2.40 4.28 12.70
CA ALA A 115 -2.35 4.80 11.34
C ALA A 115 -1.02 5.51 11.07
N HIS A 116 -0.50 5.36 9.86
CA HIS A 116 0.71 6.04 9.39
C HIS A 116 0.42 6.76 8.08
N ILE A 117 1.09 7.89 7.87
CA ILE A 117 0.93 8.70 6.66
C ILE A 117 2.10 8.40 5.72
N PHE A 118 1.79 8.04 4.47
CA PHE A 118 2.75 7.72 3.42
C PHE A 118 2.72 8.74 2.29
N MET A 119 3.86 9.04 1.65
CA MET A 119 3.94 9.98 0.54
C MET A 119 4.34 9.23 -0.71
N VAL A 120 3.66 9.54 -1.80
CA VAL A 120 3.91 8.97 -3.11
C VAL A 120 5.22 9.54 -3.64
N THR A 121 6.24 8.70 -3.78
CA THR A 121 7.56 9.10 -4.32
C THR A 121 8.05 8.20 -5.45
N ASN A 122 7.33 7.11 -5.72
CA ASN A 122 7.65 6.17 -6.77
C ASN A 122 6.36 5.58 -7.38
N ASP A 123 6.47 4.73 -8.40
CA ASP A 123 5.35 3.97 -8.97
C ASP A 123 5.55 2.48 -8.75
N CYS A 124 4.44 1.74 -8.59
CA CYS A 124 4.40 0.30 -8.75
C CYS A 124 3.77 -0.02 -10.10
N PRO A 125 4.56 -0.42 -11.11
CA PRO A 125 4.07 -0.57 -12.47
C PRO A 125 3.26 -1.87 -12.61
N ILE A 126 2.30 -1.88 -13.53
CA ILE A 126 1.50 -3.10 -13.80
C ILE A 126 2.40 -4.27 -14.23
N VAL A 127 3.34 -4.01 -15.14
CA VAL A 127 4.25 -5.02 -15.67
C VAL A 127 5.23 -5.45 -14.57
N GLY A 128 5.24 -6.74 -14.26
CA GLY A 128 6.07 -7.33 -13.20
C GLY A 128 5.38 -7.39 -11.83
N ASN A 129 4.31 -6.62 -11.61
CA ASN A 129 3.56 -6.59 -10.35
C ASN A 129 2.06 -6.85 -10.54
N GLN A 130 1.70 -7.66 -11.54
CA GLN A 130 0.31 -7.88 -11.97
C GLN A 130 -0.61 -8.34 -10.84
N GLU A 131 -0.08 -9.09 -9.87
CA GLU A 131 -0.85 -9.59 -8.73
C GLU A 131 -1.41 -8.44 -7.87
N TRP A 132 -0.58 -7.46 -7.55
CA TRP A 132 -0.85 -6.43 -6.55
C TRP A 132 -1.19 -5.07 -7.17
N CYS A 133 -0.46 -4.68 -8.21
CA CYS A 133 -0.56 -3.38 -8.87
C CYS A 133 -1.27 -3.44 -10.23
N GLY A 134 -1.81 -4.61 -10.61
CA GLY A 134 -2.47 -4.87 -11.89
C GLY A 134 -3.88 -4.27 -12.06
N GLN A 135 -4.26 -3.23 -11.31
CA GLN A 135 -5.52 -2.53 -11.52
C GLN A 135 -5.53 -1.83 -12.89
N ALA A 136 -6.57 -2.05 -13.69
CA ALA A 136 -6.72 -1.43 -15.01
C ALA A 136 -7.24 0.02 -14.97
N GLY A 137 -7.73 0.49 -13.82
CA GLY A 137 -8.25 1.84 -13.64
C GLY A 137 -7.96 2.40 -12.26
N LYS A 138 -8.17 3.71 -12.09
CA LYS A 138 -7.95 4.42 -10.84
C LYS A 138 -9.04 4.15 -9.80
N PRO A 139 -8.83 4.45 -8.50
CA PRO A 139 -9.90 4.32 -7.51
C PRO A 139 -11.18 5.06 -7.93
N GLY A 140 -12.33 4.43 -7.70
CA GLY A 140 -13.64 4.92 -8.15
C GLY A 140 -14.13 4.36 -9.48
N THR A 141 -13.29 3.60 -10.20
CA THR A 141 -13.66 2.95 -11.48
C THR A 141 -13.95 1.45 -11.36
N ASN A 142 -14.00 0.92 -10.13
CA ASN A 142 -14.24 -0.49 -9.81
C ASN A 142 -13.26 -1.50 -10.41
N HIS A 143 -12.10 -1.06 -10.90
CA HIS A 143 -11.00 -1.95 -11.28
C HIS A 143 -10.15 -2.31 -10.06
N ALA A 144 -10.01 -3.60 -9.80
CA ALA A 144 -9.29 -4.13 -8.65
C ALA A 144 -8.16 -5.08 -9.06
N ASN A 145 -7.22 -5.33 -8.15
CA ASN A 145 -6.17 -6.32 -8.33
C ASN A 145 -6.71 -7.75 -8.09
N SER A 146 -5.81 -8.73 -8.13
CA SER A 146 -6.17 -10.15 -7.95
C SER A 146 -6.79 -10.48 -6.59
N HIS A 147 -6.65 -9.58 -5.60
CA HIS A 147 -7.19 -9.70 -4.24
C HIS A 147 -8.37 -8.76 -3.98
N VAL A 148 -8.93 -8.16 -5.05
CA VAL A 148 -10.13 -7.31 -5.03
C VAL A 148 -9.94 -5.95 -4.32
N TYR A 149 -8.70 -5.48 -4.19
CA TYR A 149 -8.41 -4.11 -3.77
C TYR A 149 -8.28 -3.18 -4.97
N VAL A 150 -9.00 -2.06 -4.95
CA VAL A 150 -9.00 -1.03 -6.01
C VAL A 150 -7.75 -0.16 -6.04
N ILE A 151 -6.91 -0.31 -5.03
CA ILE A 151 -5.63 0.37 -4.90
C ILE A 151 -4.65 -0.53 -4.16
N HIS A 152 -3.38 -0.36 -4.48
CA HIS A 152 -2.28 -1.01 -3.80
C HIS A 152 -1.20 0.01 -3.47
N PHE A 153 -0.58 -0.13 -2.30
CA PHE A 153 0.54 0.69 -1.86
C PHE A 153 1.72 -0.21 -1.52
N ASP A 154 2.76 -0.16 -2.35
CA ASP A 154 4.02 -0.82 -2.03
C ASP A 154 4.85 0.13 -1.17
N LEU A 155 5.30 -0.33 0.01
CA LEU A 155 5.85 0.52 1.06
C LEU A 155 7.37 0.38 1.11
N GLN A 156 8.09 1.50 1.00
CA GLN A 156 9.55 1.51 1.09
C GLN A 156 10.00 0.98 2.45
N ASN A 157 10.90 0.00 2.44
CA ASN A 157 11.38 -0.68 3.63
C ASN A 157 12.91 -0.83 3.70
N HIS A 158 13.66 0.00 2.97
CA HIS A 158 15.14 -0.03 2.95
C HIS A 158 15.79 0.04 4.34
N LYS A 159 15.22 0.79 5.29
CA LYS A 159 15.68 0.82 6.70
C LYS A 159 14.86 -0.05 7.64
N SER A 160 14.13 -1.01 7.10
CA SER A 160 13.19 -1.84 7.88
C SER A 160 12.10 -1.03 8.58
N GLN A 161 11.80 0.20 8.12
CA GLN A 161 10.84 1.09 8.77
C GLN A 161 9.40 0.55 8.79
N ILE A 162 9.03 -0.31 7.84
CA ILE A 162 7.72 -0.97 7.79
C ILE A 162 7.72 -2.22 8.67
N ALA A 163 8.80 -3.00 8.61
CA ALA A 163 8.97 -4.16 9.49
C ALA A 163 9.00 -3.74 10.98
N ALA A 164 9.59 -2.58 11.31
CA ALA A 164 9.59 -2.01 12.65
C ALA A 164 8.19 -1.61 13.16
N LEU A 165 7.22 -1.37 12.26
CA LEU A 165 5.81 -1.22 12.62
C LEU A 165 5.11 -2.56 12.93
N GLY A 166 5.78 -3.69 12.67
CA GLY A 166 5.17 -5.01 12.69
C GLY A 166 4.21 -5.22 11.54
N TRP A 167 4.40 -4.53 10.41
CA TRP A 167 3.56 -4.65 9.22
C TRP A 167 4.12 -5.70 8.28
N ASP A 168 3.38 -6.79 8.11
CA ASP A 168 3.62 -7.81 7.09
C ASP A 168 2.41 -7.88 6.15
N ASN A 169 2.43 -7.04 5.12
CA ASN A 169 1.37 -6.87 4.13
C ASN A 169 -0.04 -6.75 4.73
N PRO A 170 -0.25 -5.87 5.74
CA PRO A 170 -1.57 -5.72 6.32
C PRO A 170 -2.56 -5.19 5.30
N GLU A 171 -3.81 -5.63 5.43
CA GLU A 171 -4.95 -4.93 4.85
C GLU A 171 -5.16 -3.61 5.60
N VAL A 172 -5.34 -2.53 4.85
CA VAL A 172 -5.53 -1.19 5.40
C VAL A 172 -6.77 -0.54 4.81
N THR A 173 -7.37 0.37 5.55
CA THR A 173 -8.18 1.44 4.94
C THR A 173 -7.27 2.59 4.53
N TRP A 174 -7.66 3.34 3.51
CA TRP A 174 -6.87 4.46 3.02
C TRP A 174 -7.71 5.73 2.82
N GLU A 175 -7.08 6.88 2.98
CA GLU A 175 -7.65 8.19 2.63
C GLU A 175 -6.53 9.16 2.22
N SER A 176 -6.78 10.00 1.23
CA SER A 176 -5.88 11.12 0.89
C SER A 176 -5.90 12.15 2.02
N VAL A 177 -4.73 12.64 2.41
CA VAL A 177 -4.57 13.61 3.50
C VAL A 177 -3.53 14.67 3.13
N ALA A 178 -3.55 15.81 3.83
CA ALA A 178 -2.46 16.76 3.75
C ALA A 178 -1.14 16.12 4.24
N CYS A 179 -0.04 16.40 3.54
CA CYS A 179 1.27 15.93 3.97
C CYS A 179 1.73 16.65 5.25
N PRO A 180 2.39 15.94 6.19
CA PRO A 180 3.10 16.57 7.29
C PRO A 180 4.13 17.59 6.80
N ALA A 181 4.39 18.65 7.57
CA ALA A 181 5.26 19.75 7.13
C ALA A 181 6.67 19.30 6.68
N GLY A 182 7.29 18.35 7.39
CA GLY A 182 8.60 17.79 6.99
C GLY A 182 8.56 17.11 5.62
N ARG A 183 7.45 16.45 5.30
CA ARG A 183 7.25 15.77 4.01
C ARG A 183 6.98 16.72 2.85
N VAL A 184 6.31 17.84 3.13
CA VAL A 184 6.20 18.95 2.16
C VAL A 184 7.59 19.51 1.84
N ALA A 185 8.44 19.71 2.84
CA ALA A 185 9.81 20.19 2.63
C ALA A 185 10.68 19.18 1.86
N HIS A 186 10.47 17.87 2.06
CA HIS A 186 11.12 16.81 1.27
C HIS A 186 10.64 16.82 -0.18
N TRP A 187 9.32 16.91 -0.41
CA TRP A 187 8.74 16.95 -1.75
C TRP A 187 9.28 18.10 -2.61
N HIS A 188 9.50 19.28 -2.02
CA HIS A 188 10.07 20.45 -2.72
C HIS A 188 11.48 20.22 -3.29
N GLN A 189 12.18 19.17 -2.86
CA GLN A 189 13.51 18.81 -3.37
C GLN A 189 13.45 17.88 -4.60
N CYS A 190 12.30 17.23 -4.83
CA CYS A 190 12.16 16.25 -5.90
C CYS A 190 12.03 16.95 -7.27
N GLU A 191 12.57 16.34 -8.32
CA GLU A 191 12.52 16.89 -9.69
C GLU A 191 11.08 17.15 -10.16
N CYS A 192 10.14 16.29 -9.76
CA CYS A 192 8.77 16.40 -10.20
C CYS A 192 7.97 17.50 -9.47
N PHE A 193 8.57 18.21 -8.51
CA PHE A 193 7.95 19.36 -7.86
C PHE A 193 7.71 20.49 -8.87
N GLY A 194 6.44 20.77 -9.16
CA GLY A 194 6.01 21.77 -10.15
C GLY A 194 5.75 21.21 -11.56
N SER A 195 5.93 19.90 -11.79
CA SER A 195 5.56 19.21 -13.02
C SER A 195 4.50 18.12 -12.82
N ALA A 196 4.36 17.56 -11.61
CA ALA A 196 3.30 16.63 -11.27
C ALA A 196 1.91 17.21 -11.60
N GLY A 197 1.12 16.45 -12.35
CA GLY A 197 -0.24 16.83 -12.76
C GLY A 197 -0.35 17.78 -13.95
N LYS A 198 0.78 18.10 -14.61
CA LYS A 198 0.80 18.69 -15.97
C LYS A 198 0.88 17.59 -17.03
#